data_AF-A0A959KAX0-F1
#
_entry.id   AF-A0A959KAX0-F1
#
_cell.length_a   1.000
_cell.length_b   1.000
_cell.length_c   1.000
_cell.angle_alpha   90.00
_cell.angle_beta   90.00
_cell.angle_gamma   90.00
#
_symmetry.space_group_name_H-M   'P 1'
#
loop_
_entity.id
_entity.type
_entity.pdbx_description
1 polymer ?
#
loop_
_entity_poly.entity_id
_entity_poly.type
_entity_poly.pdbx_seq_one_letter_code
_entity_poly.pdbx_strand_id
1 'polypeptide(L)'
;MPNKSGSPIFLPKRIKSMHVFYSEYIRDYSHYTFGYAIYCRMDQRQEMPAIYDQGFLPYSANINLKDSIYYLCRSLRVQLQDYQSSSENRRTDRKLAPLNPTMTIIPIEAIRENPEFQEFCLDYASVRFKHNAMNAERLSYIFHHPISSHVFVFQYGEKTLGYVLAGIEDSMLHYWFSFFDSDLMETYPVGKWMMWKVVDWAKENNLDHVYLGTCYGSNALYKVRDFKGMAFYDGAGWNKDMNLLKSWCKTDEDPVQKDRFKLEATE
;
A
#
# COMPACT_ATOMS: atom_id res chain seq x y z
N MET A 1 -44.64 -37.03 -44.77
CA MET A 1 -43.97 -37.52 -43.55
C MET A 1 -43.01 -36.45 -43.06
N PRO A 2 -43.18 -35.93 -41.84
CA PRO A 2 -42.31 -34.91 -41.27
C PRO A 2 -41.12 -35.60 -40.57
N ASN A 3 -39.91 -35.04 -40.67
CA ASN A 3 -38.86 -35.35 -39.71
C ASN A 3 -38.31 -34.03 -39.16
N LYS A 4 -38.88 -33.63 -38.03
CA LYS A 4 -38.33 -32.64 -37.10
C LYS A 4 -37.42 -33.39 -36.14
N SER A 5 -36.11 -33.22 -36.24
CA SER A 5 -35.18 -33.55 -35.15
C SER A 5 -34.30 -32.34 -34.88
N GLY A 6 -34.93 -31.29 -34.34
CA GLY A 6 -34.20 -30.22 -33.68
C GLY A 6 -33.76 -30.73 -32.31
N SER A 7 -32.48 -31.10 -32.19
CA SER A 7 -31.85 -31.30 -30.89
C SER A 7 -31.91 -29.97 -30.13
N PRO A 8 -32.45 -29.91 -28.90
CA PRO A 8 -32.46 -28.68 -28.14
C PRO A 8 -31.01 -28.33 -27.81
N ILE A 9 -30.51 -27.26 -28.42
CA ILE A 9 -29.31 -26.58 -27.96
C ILE A 9 -29.61 -26.14 -26.53
N PHE A 10 -29.10 -26.88 -25.55
CA PHE A 10 -29.02 -26.41 -24.17
C PHE A 10 -28.07 -25.22 -24.17
N LEU A 11 -28.61 -24.02 -24.38
CA LEU A 11 -27.94 -22.80 -23.98
C LEU A 11 -27.75 -22.91 -22.46
N PRO A 12 -26.51 -22.94 -21.94
CA PRO A 12 -26.32 -22.96 -20.50
C PRO A 12 -26.98 -21.70 -19.95
N LYS A 13 -27.96 -21.90 -19.06
CA LYS A 13 -28.52 -20.84 -18.24
C LYS A 13 -27.33 -20.07 -17.64
N ARG A 14 -27.23 -18.77 -17.90
CA ARG A 14 -26.25 -17.88 -17.24
C ARG A 14 -26.30 -18.18 -15.74
N ILE A 15 -25.25 -18.80 -15.22
CA ILE A 15 -25.10 -19.01 -13.79
C ILE A 15 -25.01 -17.62 -13.19
N LYS A 16 -26.06 -17.21 -12.48
CA LYS A 16 -26.03 -16.03 -11.63
C LYS A 16 -25.05 -16.32 -10.48
N SER A 17 -24.06 -15.43 -10.37
CA SER A 17 -23.06 -15.24 -9.31
C SER A 17 -22.13 -16.43 -9.00
N MET A 18 -21.02 -16.51 -9.74
CA MET A 18 -19.80 -17.13 -9.24
C MET A 18 -19.05 -16.09 -8.40
N HIS A 19 -18.65 -16.44 -7.17
CA HIS A 19 -17.81 -15.62 -6.30
C HIS A 19 -16.40 -16.20 -6.29
N VAL A 20 -15.42 -15.45 -6.81
CA VAL A 20 -14.01 -15.83 -6.79
C VAL A 20 -13.35 -15.08 -5.64
N PHE A 21 -12.61 -15.79 -4.79
CA PHE A 21 -11.79 -15.22 -3.72
C PHE A 21 -10.47 -15.98 -3.62
N TYR A 22 -9.50 -15.38 -2.94
CA TYR A 22 -8.16 -15.93 -2.76
C TYR A 22 -7.84 -16.08 -1.27
N SER A 23 -6.93 -16.99 -0.93
CA SER A 23 -6.47 -17.24 0.44
C SER A 23 -4.94 -17.39 0.39
N GLU A 24 -4.24 -16.67 1.26
CA GLU A 24 -2.77 -16.70 1.31
C GLU A 24 -2.25 -18.02 1.86
N TYR A 25 -1.31 -18.65 1.14
CA TYR A 25 -0.58 -19.80 1.64
C TYR A 25 0.64 -20.19 0.80
N ILE A 26 1.49 -21.02 1.39
CA ILE A 26 2.59 -21.69 0.69
C ILE A 26 2.09 -22.95 -0.04
N ARG A 27 2.97 -23.64 -0.77
CA ARG A 27 2.60 -24.90 -1.46
C ARG A 27 2.41 -26.05 -0.48
N ASP A 28 1.27 -26.74 -0.56
CA ASP A 28 0.93 -27.91 0.25
C ASP A 28 0.03 -28.90 -0.50
N TYR A 29 0.54 -30.12 -0.70
CA TYR A 29 -0.20 -31.18 -1.36
C TYR A 29 -1.21 -31.88 -0.46
N SER A 30 -1.03 -31.87 0.86
CA SER A 30 -1.92 -32.56 1.80
C SER A 30 -3.32 -31.95 1.83
N HIS A 31 -3.41 -30.64 1.61
CA HIS A 31 -4.67 -29.89 1.55
C HIS A 31 -5.00 -29.38 0.15
N TYR A 32 -4.23 -29.74 -0.88
CA TYR A 32 -4.37 -29.19 -2.24
C TYR A 32 -4.39 -27.65 -2.25
N THR A 33 -3.43 -27.04 -1.59
CA THR A 33 -3.24 -25.59 -1.64
C THR A 33 -1.97 -25.24 -2.40
N PHE A 34 -2.09 -24.36 -3.38
CA PHE A 34 -0.99 -23.94 -4.23
C PHE A 34 -0.90 -22.41 -4.24
N GLY A 35 0.23 -21.88 -3.77
CA GLY A 35 0.49 -20.44 -3.70
C GLY A 35 0.80 -19.85 -5.07
N TYR A 36 -0.22 -19.45 -5.82
CA TYR A 36 -0.04 -18.64 -7.02
C TYR A 36 0.18 -17.18 -6.65
N ALA A 37 1.16 -16.53 -7.29
CA ALA A 37 1.24 -15.08 -7.29
C ALA A 37 0.26 -14.54 -8.33
N ILE A 38 -0.67 -13.69 -7.89
CA ILE A 38 -1.67 -13.06 -8.75
C ILE A 38 -1.19 -11.66 -9.10
N TYR A 39 -1.12 -11.36 -10.39
CA TYR A 39 -0.71 -10.06 -10.92
C TYR A 39 -1.81 -9.48 -11.81
N CYS A 40 -1.84 -8.15 -11.90
CA CYS A 40 -2.55 -7.44 -12.95
C CYS A 40 -1.64 -6.40 -13.58
N ARG A 41 -2.04 -5.92 -14.77
CA ARG A 41 -1.37 -4.83 -15.48
C ARG A 41 -2.33 -3.65 -15.54
N MET A 42 -1.83 -2.46 -15.25
CA MET A 42 -2.54 -1.21 -15.48
C MET A 42 -2.23 -0.72 -16.90
N ASP A 43 -3.26 -0.60 -17.73
CA ASP A 43 -3.13 -0.08 -19.10
C ASP A 43 -3.39 1.43 -19.13
N GLN A 44 -4.28 1.92 -18.26
CA GLN A 44 -4.60 3.35 -18.14
C GLN A 44 -4.57 3.80 -16.68
N ARG A 45 -4.08 5.02 -16.44
CA ARG A 45 -3.92 5.56 -15.08
C ARG A 45 -5.25 5.61 -14.31
N GLN A 46 -6.36 5.87 -14.99
CA GLN A 46 -7.70 5.94 -14.41
C GLN A 46 -8.19 4.59 -13.87
N GLU A 47 -7.55 3.48 -14.22
CA GLU A 47 -7.83 2.15 -13.67
C GLU A 47 -7.22 1.97 -12.28
N MET A 48 -6.29 2.85 -11.87
CA MET A 48 -5.56 2.74 -10.61
C MET A 48 -6.51 2.58 -9.40
N PRO A 49 -7.56 3.39 -9.19
CA PRO A 49 -8.48 3.19 -8.07
C PRO A 49 -9.12 1.79 -8.04
N ALA A 50 -9.54 1.27 -9.20
CA ALA A 50 -10.19 -0.04 -9.33
C ALA A 50 -9.21 -1.22 -9.10
N ILE A 51 -7.95 -1.05 -9.48
CA ILE A 51 -6.88 -2.01 -9.20
C ILE A 51 -6.62 -2.06 -7.69
N TYR A 52 -6.46 -0.90 -7.06
CA TYR A 52 -6.22 -0.81 -5.62
C TYR A 52 -7.41 -1.32 -4.81
N ASP A 53 -8.65 -1.07 -5.23
CA ASP A 53 -9.84 -1.57 -4.53
C ASP A 53 -9.94 -3.10 -4.54
N GLN A 54 -9.29 -3.77 -5.49
CA GLN A 54 -9.14 -5.23 -5.52
C GLN A 54 -7.93 -5.75 -4.72
N GLY A 55 -7.29 -4.91 -3.91
CA GLY A 55 -6.20 -5.30 -3.01
C GLY A 55 -4.82 -5.36 -3.66
N PHE A 56 -4.69 -4.94 -4.91
CA PHE A 56 -3.41 -4.94 -5.62
C PHE A 56 -2.54 -3.75 -5.21
N LEU A 57 -1.23 -3.98 -5.16
CA LEU A 57 -0.20 -2.97 -4.93
C LEU A 57 0.84 -2.99 -6.04
N PRO A 58 1.53 -1.86 -6.28
CA PRO A 58 2.41 -1.78 -7.43
C PRO A 58 3.74 -2.46 -7.24
N TYR A 59 4.18 -3.15 -8.30
CA TYR A 59 5.45 -3.84 -8.35
C TYR A 59 6.56 -2.93 -8.89
N SER A 60 7.57 -2.64 -8.08
CA SER A 60 8.71 -1.78 -8.45
C SER A 60 10.08 -2.38 -8.10
N ALA A 61 10.16 -3.71 -8.01
CA ALA A 61 11.42 -4.39 -7.70
C ALA A 61 12.28 -4.67 -8.96
N ASN A 62 11.66 -4.85 -10.13
CA ASN A 62 12.39 -5.02 -11.39
C ASN A 62 12.29 -3.74 -12.24
N ILE A 63 13.38 -2.99 -12.29
CA ILE A 63 13.48 -1.72 -13.03
C ILE A 63 13.44 -1.88 -14.56
N ASN A 64 13.57 -3.10 -15.06
CA ASN A 64 13.53 -3.39 -16.51
C ASN A 64 12.12 -3.69 -17.02
N LEU A 65 11.11 -3.73 -16.14
CA LEU A 65 9.73 -3.90 -16.56
C LEU A 65 9.22 -2.61 -17.20
N LYS A 66 8.64 -2.75 -18.38
CA LYS A 66 8.01 -1.64 -19.11
C LYS A 66 6.53 -1.49 -18.76
N ASP A 67 5.90 -2.59 -18.37
CA ASP A 67 4.49 -2.64 -18.00
C ASP A 67 4.30 -2.17 -16.55
N SER A 68 3.20 -1.47 -16.28
CA SER A 68 2.78 -1.13 -14.91
C SER A 68 2.14 -2.35 -14.25
N ILE A 69 2.99 -3.21 -13.67
CA ILE A 69 2.56 -4.45 -13.02
C ILE A 69 2.19 -4.19 -11.55
N TYR A 70 1.12 -4.84 -11.11
CA TYR A 70 0.67 -4.87 -9.73
C TYR A 70 0.51 -6.31 -9.27
N TYR A 71 0.64 -6.53 -7.96
CA TYR A 71 0.53 -7.85 -7.33
C TYR A 71 -0.52 -7.81 -6.22
N LEU A 72 -1.30 -8.89 -6.14
CA LEU A 72 -2.26 -9.07 -5.07
C LEU A 72 -1.51 -9.42 -3.77
N CYS A 73 -1.89 -8.78 -2.68
CA CYS A 73 -1.29 -9.01 -1.37
C CYS A 73 -2.19 -8.51 -0.25
N ARG A 74 -1.72 -8.65 1.00
CA ARG A 74 -2.29 -8.01 2.18
C ARG A 74 -2.01 -6.52 2.17
N SER A 75 -2.71 -5.83 1.28
CA SER A 75 -2.73 -4.38 1.17
C SER A 75 -3.41 -3.77 2.39
N LEU A 76 -2.89 -2.67 2.90
CA LEU A 76 -3.42 -1.95 4.05
C LEU A 76 -3.87 -0.56 3.62
N ARG A 77 -5.09 -0.16 4.00
CA ARG A 77 -5.61 1.19 3.75
C ARG A 77 -6.29 1.82 4.97
N VAL A 78 -6.30 3.13 5.00
CA VAL A 78 -7.16 3.97 5.85
C VAL A 78 -8.43 4.28 5.05
N GLN A 79 -9.61 3.95 5.60
CA GLN A 79 -10.89 4.43 5.10
C GLN A 79 -11.17 5.81 5.71
N LEU A 80 -11.05 6.86 4.90
CA LEU A 80 -11.07 8.24 5.38
C LEU A 80 -12.44 8.66 5.92
N GLN A 81 -13.54 8.03 5.49
CA GLN A 81 -14.86 8.22 6.10
C GLN A 81 -14.88 7.85 7.60
N ASP A 82 -14.10 6.83 7.99
CA ASP A 82 -14.02 6.30 9.37
C ASP A 82 -12.79 6.84 10.14
N TYR A 83 -11.95 7.65 9.49
CA TYR A 83 -10.72 8.17 10.06
C TYR A 83 -10.95 9.33 11.03
N GLN A 84 -10.23 9.28 12.16
CA GLN A 84 -10.14 10.37 13.12
C GLN A 84 -8.74 10.44 13.71
N SER A 85 -8.23 11.66 13.86
CA SER A 85 -6.97 11.94 14.56
C SER A 85 -7.02 11.44 16.02
N SER A 86 -6.04 10.62 16.40
CA SER A 86 -5.93 10.01 17.73
C SER A 86 -5.19 10.90 18.73
N SER A 87 -5.24 10.52 20.02
CA SER A 87 -4.41 11.15 21.05
C SER A 87 -2.90 10.96 20.80
N GLU A 88 -2.51 9.84 20.18
CA GLU A 88 -1.11 9.57 19.81
C GLU A 88 -0.64 10.48 18.68
N ASN A 89 -1.52 10.80 17.71
CA ASN A 89 -1.22 11.80 16.69
C ASN A 89 -0.96 13.17 17.32
N ARG A 90 -1.83 13.62 18.23
CA ARG A 90 -1.64 14.88 18.99
C ARG A 90 -0.38 14.87 19.86
N ARG A 91 0.01 13.71 20.41
CA ARG A 91 1.27 13.56 21.16
C ARG A 91 2.47 13.73 20.25
N THR A 92 2.43 13.10 19.08
CA THR A 92 3.47 13.18 18.06
C THR A 92 3.62 14.61 17.53
N ASP A 93 2.52 15.30 17.28
CA ASP A 93 2.50 16.70 16.83
C ASP A 93 3.19 17.64 17.84
N ARG A 94 2.84 17.53 19.13
CA ARG A 94 3.48 18.32 20.20
C ARG A 94 4.99 18.09 20.31
N LYS A 95 5.47 16.89 19.98
CA LYS A 95 6.91 16.60 19.98
C LYS A 95 7.64 17.33 18.85
N LEU A 96 7.02 17.45 17.68
CA LEU A 96 7.62 18.14 16.53
C LEU A 96 7.33 19.66 16.54
N ALA A 97 6.43 20.15 17.38
CA ALA A 97 6.09 21.56 17.49
C ALA A 97 7.31 22.52 17.60
N PRO A 98 8.39 22.21 18.32
CA PRO A 98 9.59 23.06 18.36
C PRO A 98 10.28 23.26 17.01
N LEU A 99 10.12 22.31 16.07
CA LEU A 99 10.64 22.43 14.71
C LEU A 99 9.74 23.30 13.82
N ASN A 100 8.48 23.52 14.22
CA ASN A 100 7.45 24.20 13.43
C ASN A 100 7.42 23.75 11.95
N PRO A 101 7.25 22.43 11.69
CA PRO A 101 7.36 21.90 10.35
C PRO A 101 6.17 22.32 9.48
N THR A 102 6.45 22.55 8.20
CA THR A 102 5.48 22.87 7.16
C THR A 102 5.39 21.72 6.16
N MET A 103 4.27 21.65 5.43
CA MET A 103 4.03 20.65 4.41
C MET A 103 3.49 21.35 3.15
N THR A 104 4.10 21.07 2.02
CA THR A 104 3.61 21.47 0.69
C THR A 104 3.52 20.24 -0.21
N ILE A 105 2.77 20.35 -1.30
CA ILE A 105 2.52 19.24 -2.20
C ILE A 105 2.74 19.75 -3.61
N ILE A 106 3.58 19.04 -4.34
CA ILE A 106 3.97 19.39 -5.70
C ILE A 106 3.85 18.18 -6.62
N PRO A 107 3.60 18.38 -7.93
CA PRO A 107 3.74 17.32 -8.92
C PRO A 107 5.15 16.74 -8.90
N ILE A 108 5.29 15.43 -9.10
CA ILE A 108 6.60 14.75 -9.11
C ILE A 108 7.50 15.32 -10.21
N GLU A 109 6.94 15.75 -11.34
CA GLU A 109 7.65 16.37 -12.46
C GLU A 109 8.39 17.64 -12.06
N ALA A 110 7.92 18.35 -11.03
CA ALA A 110 8.54 19.59 -10.57
C ALA A 110 9.84 19.37 -9.78
N ILE A 111 10.08 18.15 -9.28
CA ILE A 111 11.19 17.87 -8.36
C ILE A 111 12.02 16.64 -8.70
N ARG A 112 11.52 15.70 -9.53
CA ARG A 112 12.21 14.41 -9.76
C ARG A 112 13.61 14.53 -10.35
N GLU A 113 13.91 15.60 -11.08
CA GLU A 113 15.24 15.88 -11.64
C GLU A 113 16.10 16.79 -10.74
N ASN A 114 15.59 17.22 -9.59
CA ASN A 114 16.33 18.07 -8.65
C ASN A 114 17.43 17.25 -7.95
N PRO A 115 18.72 17.64 -8.05
CA PRO A 115 19.82 16.89 -7.44
C PRO A 115 19.76 16.79 -5.92
N GLU A 116 19.39 17.87 -5.23
CA GLU A 116 19.30 17.89 -3.75
C GLU A 116 18.19 16.93 -3.25
N PHE A 117 17.08 16.85 -3.97
CA PHE A 117 16.02 15.88 -3.70
C PHE A 117 16.49 14.43 -3.88
N GLN A 118 17.19 14.15 -4.99
CA GLN A 118 17.71 12.81 -5.27
C GLN A 118 18.77 12.39 -4.25
N GLU A 119 19.69 13.30 -3.92
CA GLU A 119 20.75 13.08 -2.91
C GLU A 119 20.15 12.80 -1.53
N PHE A 120 19.20 13.63 -1.08
CA PHE A 120 18.50 13.39 0.19
C PHE A 120 17.83 12.00 0.25
N CYS A 121 17.18 11.58 -0.84
CA CYS A 121 16.54 10.27 -0.90
C CYS A 121 17.57 9.12 -0.89
N LEU A 122 18.72 9.32 -1.55
CA LEU A 122 19.83 8.36 -1.58
C LEU A 122 20.51 8.23 -0.21
N ASP A 123 20.71 9.34 0.48
CA ASP A 123 21.30 9.35 1.82
C ASP A 123 20.44 8.57 2.80
N TYR A 124 19.14 8.87 2.84
CA TYR A 124 18.18 8.07 3.63
C TYR A 124 18.19 6.60 3.20
N ALA A 125 18.25 6.34 1.89
CA ALA A 125 18.26 4.98 1.37
C ALA A 125 19.47 4.18 1.86
N SER A 126 20.65 4.80 1.87
CA SER A 126 21.91 4.19 2.31
C SER A 126 21.90 3.76 3.78
N VAL A 127 21.19 4.51 4.63
CA VAL A 127 21.06 4.24 6.07
C VAL A 127 19.99 3.18 6.35
N ARG A 128 18.89 3.18 5.58
CA ARG A 128 17.67 2.42 5.93
C ARG A 128 17.47 1.15 5.12
N PHE A 129 17.96 1.09 3.88
CA PHE A 129 17.77 -0.05 2.99
C PHE A 129 19.03 -0.92 3.01
N LYS A 130 18.86 -2.17 3.47
CA LYS A 130 19.96 -3.14 3.52
C LYS A 130 20.32 -3.64 2.12
N HIS A 131 21.54 -4.15 1.97
CA HIS A 131 22.02 -4.84 0.77
C HIS A 131 21.88 -4.04 -0.53
N ASN A 132 22.01 -2.71 -0.45
CA ASN A 132 21.84 -1.81 -1.59
C ASN A 132 20.48 -2.00 -2.32
N ALA A 133 19.44 -2.37 -1.57
CA ALA A 133 18.12 -2.62 -2.15
C ALA A 133 17.53 -1.36 -2.81
N MET A 134 18.00 -0.17 -2.46
CA MET A 134 17.57 1.09 -3.05
C MET A 134 18.79 1.91 -3.48
N ASN A 135 19.14 1.84 -4.76
CA ASN A 135 20.25 2.57 -5.38
C ASN A 135 19.72 3.70 -6.29
N ALA A 136 20.64 4.50 -6.88
CA ALA A 136 20.28 5.64 -7.73
C ALA A 136 19.43 5.26 -8.94
N GLU A 137 19.75 4.15 -9.60
CA GLU A 137 19.00 3.64 -10.75
C GLU A 137 17.56 3.27 -10.35
N ARG A 138 17.39 2.57 -9.22
CA ARG A 138 16.09 2.19 -8.69
C ARG A 138 15.28 3.40 -8.22
N LEU A 139 15.91 4.38 -7.59
CA LEU A 139 15.23 5.62 -7.19
C LEU A 139 14.75 6.40 -8.42
N SER A 140 15.60 6.55 -9.44
CA SER A 140 15.20 7.17 -10.70
C SER A 140 14.01 6.43 -11.34
N TYR A 141 14.06 5.09 -11.41
CA TYR A 141 12.93 4.28 -11.86
C TYR A 141 11.65 4.54 -11.05
N ILE A 142 11.74 4.61 -9.72
CA ILE A 142 10.60 4.88 -8.84
C ILE A 142 10.01 6.27 -9.10
N PHE A 143 10.84 7.31 -9.22
CA PHE A 143 10.37 8.67 -9.50
C PHE A 143 9.69 8.81 -10.86
N HIS A 144 10.09 7.98 -11.83
CA HIS A 144 9.52 7.93 -13.17
C HIS A 144 8.40 6.90 -13.34
N HIS A 145 8.11 6.11 -12.31
CA HIS A 145 7.10 5.06 -12.39
C HIS A 145 5.71 5.67 -12.64
N PRO A 146 4.84 5.08 -13.48
CA PRO A 146 3.52 5.63 -13.82
C PRO A 146 2.55 5.91 -12.66
N ILE A 147 2.91 5.51 -11.45
CA ILE A 147 2.13 5.73 -10.22
C ILE A 147 2.58 6.98 -9.50
N SER A 148 3.88 7.28 -9.54
CA SER A 148 4.44 8.49 -8.98
C SER A 148 3.76 9.68 -9.64
N SER A 149 3.23 10.58 -8.81
CA SER A 149 2.50 11.75 -9.30
C SER A 149 2.71 12.98 -8.47
N HIS A 150 2.84 12.82 -7.15
CA HIS A 150 3.01 13.93 -6.24
C HIS A 150 4.09 13.62 -5.22
N VAL A 151 4.72 14.67 -4.72
CA VAL A 151 5.61 14.62 -3.56
C VAL A 151 5.07 15.56 -2.50
N PHE A 152 4.87 15.03 -1.30
CA PHE A 152 4.66 15.85 -0.12
C PHE A 152 6.03 16.25 0.40
N VAL A 153 6.31 17.55 0.40
CA VAL A 153 7.57 18.14 0.84
C VAL A 153 7.37 18.69 2.25
N PHE A 154 8.15 18.17 3.19
CA PHE A 154 8.15 18.61 4.57
C PHE A 154 9.42 19.38 4.88
N GLN A 155 9.28 20.56 5.48
CA GLN A 155 10.39 21.45 5.81
C GLN A 155 10.28 21.99 7.23
N TYR A 156 11.40 22.37 7.83
CA TYR A 156 11.47 23.07 9.10
C TYR A 156 12.54 24.17 9.01
N GLY A 157 12.09 25.44 9.10
CA GLY A 157 12.93 26.56 8.68
C GLY A 157 13.34 26.40 7.20
N GLU A 158 14.63 26.54 6.91
CA GLU A 158 15.21 26.37 5.57
C GLU A 158 15.66 24.92 5.28
N LYS A 159 15.43 23.99 6.22
CA LYS A 159 15.89 22.60 6.11
C LYS A 159 14.77 21.67 5.66
N THR A 160 15.13 20.65 4.90
CA THR A 160 14.24 19.55 4.53
C THR A 160 14.06 18.59 5.71
N LEU A 161 12.82 18.41 6.15
CA LEU A 161 12.45 17.38 7.12
C LEU A 161 12.30 16.02 6.44
N GLY A 162 11.70 16.00 5.24
CA GLY A 162 11.52 14.79 4.47
C GLY A 162 10.56 14.93 3.29
N TYR A 163 10.43 13.86 2.54
CA TYR A 163 9.59 13.71 1.38
C TYR A 163 8.72 12.46 1.50
N VAL A 164 7.49 12.55 1.00
CA VAL A 164 6.64 11.37 0.73
C VAL A 164 6.30 11.36 -0.75
N LEU A 165 6.76 10.33 -1.44
CA LEU A 165 6.34 10.04 -2.81
C LEU A 165 4.97 9.37 -2.78
N ALA A 166 4.04 9.94 -3.54
CA ALA A 166 2.65 9.51 -3.56
C ALA A 166 2.11 9.26 -4.97
N GLY A 167 1.24 8.27 -5.07
CA GLY A 167 0.33 8.09 -6.20
C GLY A 167 -1.05 8.60 -5.84
N ILE A 168 -1.52 9.66 -6.50
CA ILE A 168 -2.85 10.22 -6.31
C ILE A 168 -3.59 10.10 -7.64
N GLU A 169 -4.77 9.50 -7.62
CA GLU A 169 -5.69 9.42 -8.75
C GLU A 169 -7.12 9.37 -8.19
N ASP A 170 -8.01 10.20 -8.75
CA ASP A 170 -9.40 10.32 -8.29
C ASP A 170 -9.47 10.52 -6.76
N SER A 171 -10.25 9.71 -6.04
CA SER A 171 -10.42 9.78 -4.59
C SER A 171 -9.42 8.93 -3.79
N MET A 172 -8.33 8.44 -4.40
CA MET A 172 -7.33 7.62 -3.70
C MET A 172 -5.94 8.26 -3.62
N LEU A 173 -5.24 7.95 -2.53
CA LEU A 173 -3.82 8.24 -2.34
C LEU A 173 -3.07 6.97 -1.93
N HIS A 174 -1.92 6.70 -2.54
CA HIS A 174 -0.97 5.69 -2.10
C HIS A 174 0.26 6.37 -1.48
N TYR A 175 0.45 6.17 -0.18
CA TYR A 175 1.67 6.53 0.54
C TYR A 175 2.74 5.50 0.16
N TRP A 176 3.56 5.80 -0.86
CA TRP A 176 4.39 4.79 -1.49
C TRP A 176 5.78 4.67 -0.86
N PHE A 177 6.57 5.74 -0.94
CA PHE A 177 7.90 5.80 -0.32
C PHE A 177 8.01 7.08 0.51
N SER A 178 8.70 6.99 1.64
CA SER A 178 9.01 8.15 2.47
C SER A 178 10.48 8.18 2.81
N PHE A 179 11.06 9.36 2.66
CA PHE A 179 12.46 9.68 2.92
C PHE A 179 12.46 10.82 3.93
N PHE A 180 13.26 10.75 4.99
CA PHE A 180 13.28 11.81 5.99
C PHE A 180 14.63 11.88 6.67
N ASP A 181 14.91 13.03 7.27
CA ASP A 181 16.19 13.28 7.92
C ASP A 181 16.46 12.21 8.99
N SER A 182 17.49 11.40 8.76
CA SER A 182 17.86 10.29 9.64
C SER A 182 18.37 10.77 10.99
N ASP A 183 18.99 11.95 11.05
CA ASP A 183 19.56 12.50 12.28
C ASP A 183 18.45 12.92 13.25
N LEU A 184 17.30 13.35 12.70
CA LEU A 184 16.13 13.67 13.50
C LEU A 184 15.40 12.43 14.05
N MET A 185 15.65 11.23 13.51
CA MET A 185 14.95 10.01 13.91
C MET A 185 15.25 9.58 15.36
N GLU A 186 16.44 9.91 15.87
CA GLU A 186 16.83 9.59 17.25
C GLU A 186 16.01 10.39 18.27
N THR A 187 15.57 11.59 17.88
CA THR A 187 14.93 12.55 18.78
C THR A 187 13.41 12.64 18.54
N TYR A 188 12.98 12.54 17.28
CA TYR A 188 11.60 12.82 16.87
C TYR A 188 10.97 11.63 16.12
N PRO A 189 9.67 11.36 16.31
CA PRO A 189 8.94 10.35 15.56
C PRO A 189 8.57 10.81 14.13
N VAL A 190 9.56 11.26 13.35
CA VAL A 190 9.37 11.96 12.05
C VAL A 190 8.52 11.14 11.08
N GLY A 191 8.87 9.87 10.85
CA GLY A 191 8.13 9.04 9.90
C GLY A 191 6.65 8.83 10.27
N LYS A 192 6.33 8.68 11.56
CA LYS A 192 4.94 8.58 12.03
C LYS A 192 4.20 9.90 11.83
N TRP A 193 4.86 11.01 12.13
CA TRP A 193 4.29 12.34 11.97
C TRP A 193 3.98 12.65 10.51
N MET A 194 4.92 12.40 9.59
CA MET A 194 4.73 12.60 8.16
C MET A 194 3.57 11.75 7.62
N MET A 195 3.55 10.45 7.95
CA MET A 195 2.44 9.57 7.54
C MET A 195 1.09 10.09 8.03
N TRP A 196 1.01 10.53 9.29
CA TRP A 196 -0.21 11.13 9.81
C TRP A 196 -0.60 12.40 9.07
N LYS A 197 0.31 13.34 8.83
CA LYS A 197 0.00 14.59 8.11
C LYS A 197 -0.49 14.33 6.68
N VAL A 198 0.05 13.33 5.98
CA VAL A 198 -0.45 12.93 4.66
C VAL A 198 -1.88 12.38 4.76
N VAL A 199 -2.18 11.53 5.75
CA VAL A 199 -3.54 10.99 5.97
C VAL A 199 -4.53 12.11 6.34
N ASP A 200 -4.12 13.04 7.19
CA ASP A 200 -4.93 14.19 7.61
C ASP A 200 -5.23 15.11 6.41
N TRP A 201 -4.22 15.42 5.60
CA TRP A 201 -4.42 16.18 4.36
C TRP A 201 -5.36 15.47 3.39
N ALA A 202 -5.21 14.16 3.22
CA ALA A 202 -6.10 13.38 2.34
C ALA A 202 -7.55 13.45 2.80
N LYS A 203 -7.79 13.43 4.12
CA LYS A 203 -9.12 13.63 4.70
C LYS A 203 -9.67 15.04 4.42
N GLU A 204 -8.85 16.06 4.63
CA GLU A 204 -9.23 17.47 4.38
C GLU A 204 -9.55 17.74 2.90
N ASN A 205 -8.95 16.95 1.99
CA ASN A 205 -9.16 17.05 0.55
C ASN A 205 -10.21 16.06 0.02
N ASN A 206 -11.04 15.50 0.90
CA ASN A 206 -12.17 14.62 0.55
C ASN A 206 -11.78 13.38 -0.27
N LEU A 207 -10.59 12.83 -0.02
CA LEU A 207 -10.26 11.50 -0.55
C LEU A 207 -11.03 10.43 0.23
N ASP A 208 -11.23 9.27 -0.40
CA ASP A 208 -11.91 8.12 0.20
C ASP A 208 -10.92 7.22 0.95
N HIS A 209 -9.73 7.03 0.37
CA HIS A 209 -8.78 6.02 0.81
C HIS A 209 -7.32 6.48 0.77
N VAL A 210 -6.57 6.12 1.81
CA VAL A 210 -5.10 6.19 1.82
C VAL A 210 -4.52 4.79 1.96
N TYR A 211 -3.84 4.31 0.92
CA TYR A 211 -3.14 3.03 0.92
C TYR A 211 -1.74 3.20 1.53
N LEU A 212 -1.38 2.33 2.48
CA LEU A 212 -0.12 2.38 3.24
C LEU A 212 0.84 1.24 2.86
N GLY A 213 0.60 0.61 1.70
CA GLY A 213 1.36 -0.53 1.21
C GLY A 213 1.01 -1.84 1.92
N THR A 214 1.96 -2.78 1.93
CA THR A 214 1.75 -4.12 2.51
C THR A 214 1.76 -4.10 4.04
N CYS A 215 1.13 -5.12 4.64
CA CYS A 215 1.15 -5.38 6.08
C CYS A 215 1.47 -6.84 6.41
N TYR A 216 2.75 -7.20 6.39
CA TYR A 216 3.26 -8.52 6.79
C TYR A 216 4.26 -8.39 7.93
N GLY A 217 4.27 -9.40 8.81
CA GLY A 217 5.18 -9.46 9.95
C GLY A 217 4.91 -8.43 11.05
N SER A 218 5.43 -8.70 12.24
CA SER A 218 5.24 -7.82 13.42
C SER A 218 5.76 -6.39 13.21
N ASN A 219 6.77 -6.23 12.35
CA ASN A 219 7.36 -4.92 12.03
C ASN A 219 6.41 -4.00 11.26
N ALA A 220 5.39 -4.52 10.54
CA ALA A 220 4.41 -3.69 9.85
C ALA A 220 3.33 -3.12 10.78
N LEU A 221 3.18 -3.67 11.99
CA LEU A 221 2.10 -3.33 12.92
C LEU A 221 2.17 -1.91 13.50
N TYR A 222 3.21 -1.12 13.22
CA TYR A 222 3.20 0.30 13.59
C TYR A 222 2.10 1.06 12.83
N LYS A 223 1.85 0.72 11.56
CA LYS A 223 0.83 1.35 10.71
C LYS A 223 -0.59 1.17 11.25
N VAL A 224 -0.84 0.03 11.90
CA VAL A 224 -2.16 -0.35 12.42
C VAL A 224 -2.50 0.34 13.74
N ARG A 225 -1.49 0.79 14.50
CA ARG A 225 -1.71 1.34 15.86
C ARG A 225 -2.11 2.81 15.86
N ASP A 226 -1.71 3.55 14.83
CA ASP A 226 -1.74 5.01 14.87
C ASP A 226 -3.00 5.61 14.21
N PHE A 227 -3.82 4.79 13.54
CA PHE A 227 -4.99 5.24 12.77
C PHE A 227 -6.25 4.43 13.09
N LYS A 228 -7.39 5.13 13.17
CA LYS A 228 -8.73 4.51 13.12
C LYS A 228 -9.21 4.42 11.67
N GLY A 229 -10.19 3.55 11.41
CA GLY A 229 -10.75 3.35 10.07
C GLY A 229 -9.88 2.47 9.17
N MET A 230 -9.01 1.64 9.74
CA MET A 230 -8.14 0.76 8.97
C MET A 230 -8.89 -0.44 8.38
N ALA A 231 -8.48 -0.86 7.19
CA ALA A 231 -8.83 -2.15 6.61
C ALA A 231 -7.64 -2.76 5.88
N PHE A 232 -7.60 -4.09 5.83
CA PHE A 232 -6.62 -4.84 5.06
C PHE A 232 -7.33 -5.75 4.06
N TYR A 233 -6.69 -6.01 2.92
CA TYR A 233 -7.22 -6.98 1.96
C TYR A 233 -6.83 -8.40 2.38
N ASP A 234 -7.80 -9.28 2.56
CA ASP A 234 -7.59 -10.65 3.04
C ASP A 234 -7.58 -11.71 1.93
N GLY A 235 -7.75 -11.28 0.68
CA GLY A 235 -7.87 -12.15 -0.49
C GLY A 235 -9.31 -12.33 -0.97
N ALA A 236 -10.30 -12.13 -0.09
CA ALA A 236 -11.73 -12.12 -0.42
C ALA A 236 -12.31 -10.70 -0.49
N GLY A 237 -11.77 -9.77 0.32
CA GLY A 237 -12.16 -8.37 0.30
C GLY A 237 -11.48 -7.54 1.38
N TRP A 238 -12.04 -6.36 1.65
CA TRP A 238 -11.54 -5.44 2.67
C TRP A 238 -12.07 -5.77 4.05
N ASN A 239 -11.19 -6.29 4.91
CA ASN A 239 -11.47 -6.72 6.26
C ASN A 239 -11.11 -5.64 7.29
N LYS A 240 -12.00 -5.40 8.26
CA LYS A 240 -11.84 -4.38 9.32
C LYS A 240 -11.37 -4.96 10.67
N ASP A 241 -11.19 -6.27 10.79
CA ASP A 241 -10.75 -6.90 12.04
C ASP A 241 -9.23 -6.72 12.26
N MET A 242 -8.86 -5.65 12.95
CA MET A 242 -7.46 -5.36 13.26
C MET A 242 -6.85 -6.33 14.29
N ASN A 243 -7.64 -7.09 15.04
CA ASN A 243 -7.12 -8.13 15.93
C ASN A 243 -6.70 -9.35 15.13
N LEU A 244 -7.51 -9.73 14.12
CA LEU A 244 -7.17 -10.76 13.15
C LEU A 244 -5.88 -10.41 12.40
N LEU A 245 -5.79 -9.19 11.84
CA LEU A 245 -4.56 -8.72 11.18
C LEU A 245 -3.33 -8.81 12.09
N LYS A 246 -3.45 -8.36 13.35
CA LYS A 246 -2.35 -8.44 14.33
C LYS A 246 -1.94 -9.87 14.63
N SER A 247 -2.90 -10.79 14.70
CA SER A 247 -2.63 -12.23 14.85
C SER A 247 -1.83 -12.73 13.64
N TRP A 248 -2.33 -12.47 12.43
CA TRP A 248 -1.69 -12.90 11.17
C TRP A 248 -0.27 -12.37 11.03
N CYS A 249 -0.02 -11.09 11.31
CA CYS A 249 1.32 -10.51 11.26
C CYS A 249 2.29 -11.13 12.29
N LYS A 250 1.81 -11.64 13.42
CA LYS A 250 2.66 -12.28 14.43
C LYS A 250 3.06 -13.70 14.04
N THR A 251 2.23 -14.36 13.23
CA THR A 251 2.41 -15.76 12.82
C THR A 251 2.79 -15.91 11.35
N ASP A 252 3.13 -14.82 10.64
CA ASP A 252 3.48 -14.87 9.21
C ASP A 252 4.75 -15.72 8.95
N GLU A 253 5.64 -15.85 9.94
CA GLU A 253 6.86 -16.65 9.86
C GLU A 253 6.67 -18.08 10.39
N ASP A 254 5.54 -18.36 11.03
CA ASP A 254 5.26 -19.67 11.61
C ASP A 254 4.81 -20.65 10.51
N PRO A 255 5.20 -21.94 10.59
CA PRO A 255 4.65 -22.96 9.71
C PRO A 255 3.14 -23.10 9.97
N VAL A 256 2.34 -22.66 9.00
CA VAL A 256 0.88 -22.86 9.04
C VAL A 256 0.55 -24.17 8.31
N GLN A 257 -0.35 -24.99 8.86
CA GLN A 257 -0.71 -26.30 8.26
C GLN A 257 -1.73 -26.22 7.13
N LYS A 258 -2.46 -25.12 7.01
CA LYS A 258 -3.49 -24.87 6.00
C LYS A 258 -3.52 -23.39 5.65
N ASP A 259 -4.13 -23.05 4.51
CA ASP A 259 -4.41 -21.66 4.18
C ASP A 259 -5.44 -21.04 5.14
N ARG A 260 -5.46 -19.71 5.18
CA ARG A 260 -6.23 -18.93 6.17
C ARG A 260 -7.74 -19.25 6.11
N PHE A 261 -8.30 -19.34 4.90
CA PHE A 261 -9.69 -19.79 4.71
C PHE A 261 -9.96 -21.18 5.28
N LYS A 262 -9.07 -22.16 5.05
CA LYS A 262 -9.23 -23.53 5.55
C LYS A 262 -9.02 -23.67 7.05
N LEU A 263 -8.38 -22.71 7.72
CA LEU A 263 -8.28 -22.68 9.18
C LEU A 263 -9.59 -22.22 9.81
N GLU A 264 -10.16 -21.13 9.28
CA GLU A 264 -11.42 -20.54 9.77
C GLU A 264 -12.62 -21.47 9.57
N ALA A 265 -12.61 -22.31 8.53
CA ALA A 265 -13.69 -23.28 8.29
C ALA A 265 -13.71 -24.48 9.28
N THR A 266 -12.73 -24.59 10.18
CA THR A 266 -12.59 -25.70 11.13
C THR A 266 -12.74 -25.31 12.61
N GLU A 267 -12.99 -24.04 12.89
CA GLU A 267 -13.35 -23.52 14.24
C GLU A 267 -14.85 -23.22 14.31
#